data_AF-A0A523BWP2-F1
#
_entry.id   AF-A0A523BWP2-F1
#
_cell.length_a   1.000
_cell.length_b   1.000
_cell.length_c   1.000
_cell.angle_alpha   90.00
_cell.angle_beta   90.00
_cell.angle_gamma   90.00
#
_symmetry.space_group_name_H-M   'P 1'
#
loop_
_entity.id
_entity.type
_entity.pdbx_description
1 polymer ?
#
loop_
_entity_poly.entity_id
_entity_poly.type
_entity_poly.pdbx_seq_one_letter_code
_entity_poly.pdbx_strand_id
1 'polypeptide(L)'
;MSKVADYRAKLRTLDRWDAYLLAESGLPGPRGNLELAQAVADEGGAKLFWRYTGYSADAAPVNSPYEFLAFCGVVGLGRLLAEGNRDLLPTLRRFASDTRWRLREAVAMAMQRLGDTDMDALIAELEQWSHGTPLEQRAAAAAICEPRLLRQPQYALAALKILDAITTSISFTESRRGEDFLALRKGLGYCWSVAAAALPAAGMPAMEKWLVNADKDIQWIMRENLKKERLVRMDANWVERWRTHTAHL
;
A
#
# COMPACT_ATOMS: atom_id res chain seq x y z
N MET A 1 24.12 9.32 10.40
CA MET A 1 22.74 9.85 10.42
C MET A 1 21.97 9.21 9.27
N SER A 2 20.66 8.98 9.39
CA SER A 2 19.88 8.44 8.26
C SER A 2 19.62 9.54 7.23
N LYS A 3 19.44 9.17 5.96
CA LYS A 3 19.12 10.13 4.89
C LYS A 3 17.87 10.97 5.20
N VAL A 4 16.89 10.37 5.89
CA VAL A 4 15.70 11.06 6.40
C VAL A 4 16.08 12.15 7.41
N ALA A 5 16.99 11.88 8.34
CA ALA A 5 17.43 12.87 9.33
C ALA A 5 18.11 14.07 8.67
N ASP A 6 18.93 13.83 7.64
CA ASP A 6 19.58 14.90 6.87
C ASP A 6 18.55 15.77 6.14
N TYR A 7 17.53 15.17 5.53
CA TYR A 7 16.42 15.92 4.95
C TYR A 7 15.64 16.72 5.97
N ARG A 8 15.31 16.14 7.14
CA ARG A 8 14.61 16.87 8.22
C ARG A 8 15.43 18.08 8.67
N ALA A 9 16.73 17.91 8.89
CA ALA A 9 17.63 19.00 9.23
C ALA A 9 17.63 20.09 8.16
N LYS A 10 17.69 19.71 6.88
CA LYS A 10 17.64 20.66 5.76
C LYS A 10 16.30 21.41 5.70
N LEU A 11 15.16 20.72 5.81
CA LEU A 11 13.83 21.34 5.75
C LEU A 11 13.62 22.40 6.83
N ARG A 12 14.15 22.18 8.04
CA ARG A 12 14.10 23.16 9.13
C ARG A 12 14.87 24.46 8.87
N THR A 13 15.82 24.44 7.93
CA THR A 13 16.57 25.65 7.53
C THR A 13 15.91 26.46 6.42
N LEU A 14 14.81 25.97 5.85
CA LEU A 14 14.17 26.56 4.68
C LEU A 14 12.85 27.25 5.07
N ASP A 15 12.68 28.50 4.65
CA ASP A 15 11.40 29.22 4.78
C ASP A 15 10.32 28.64 3.86
N ARG A 16 10.71 28.14 2.68
CA ARG A 16 9.84 27.53 1.68
C ARG A 16 10.43 26.24 1.14
N TRP A 17 9.64 25.17 1.15
CA TRP A 17 10.13 23.84 0.77
C TRP A 17 9.95 23.52 -0.71
N ASP A 18 8.98 24.16 -1.39
CA ASP A 18 8.53 23.79 -2.73
C ASP A 18 9.69 23.56 -3.73
N ALA A 19 10.58 24.54 -3.89
CA ALA A 19 11.68 24.46 -4.84
C ALA A 19 12.66 23.32 -4.51
N TYR A 20 12.95 23.12 -3.23
CA TYR A 20 13.82 22.04 -2.76
C TYR A 20 13.18 20.66 -2.99
N LEU A 21 11.91 20.52 -2.65
CA LEU A 21 11.18 19.26 -2.84
C LEU A 21 11.04 18.88 -4.31
N LEU A 22 10.82 19.85 -5.20
CA LEU A 22 10.75 19.61 -6.64
C LEU A 22 12.10 19.14 -7.19
N ALA A 23 13.20 19.82 -6.81
CA ALA A 23 14.55 19.47 -7.23
C ALA A 23 15.00 18.09 -6.74
N GLU A 24 14.65 17.73 -5.51
CA GLU A 24 15.03 16.46 -4.87
C GLU A 24 13.96 15.37 -5.04
N SER A 25 12.89 15.62 -5.80
CA SER A 25 11.74 14.71 -5.91
C SER A 25 12.10 13.33 -6.50
N GLY A 26 13.15 13.29 -7.33
CA GLY A 26 13.44 12.14 -8.19
C GLY A 26 12.50 12.04 -9.40
N LEU A 27 11.69 13.07 -9.67
CA LEU A 27 10.76 13.14 -10.79
C LEU A 27 11.17 14.25 -11.79
N PRO A 28 10.96 14.06 -13.11
CA PRO A 28 10.46 12.84 -13.74
C PRO A 28 11.48 11.69 -13.66
N GLY A 29 11.04 10.54 -13.17
CA GLY A 29 11.91 9.39 -12.94
C GLY A 29 11.13 8.19 -12.42
N PRO A 30 11.70 6.97 -12.51
CA PRO A 30 11.01 5.75 -12.13
C PRO A 30 10.72 5.68 -10.62
N ARG A 31 11.50 6.39 -9.79
CA ARG A 31 11.40 6.35 -8.32
C ARG A 31 11.34 7.75 -7.74
N GLY A 32 10.25 8.05 -7.03
CA GLY A 32 10.18 9.24 -6.17
C GLY A 32 11.02 9.05 -4.89
N ASN A 33 11.44 10.15 -4.30
CA ASN A 33 12.28 10.18 -3.10
C ASN A 33 11.46 9.94 -1.83
N LEU A 34 11.31 8.67 -1.45
CA LEU A 34 10.49 8.26 -0.30
C LEU A 34 11.07 8.75 1.04
N GLU A 35 12.39 8.81 1.17
CA GLU A 35 13.05 9.33 2.36
C GLU A 35 12.75 10.82 2.58
N LEU A 36 12.69 11.60 1.49
CA LEU A 36 12.29 12.99 1.55
C LEU A 36 10.80 13.15 1.86
N ALA A 37 9.93 12.33 1.28
CA ALA A 37 8.50 12.37 1.59
C ALA A 37 8.23 12.05 3.07
N GLN A 38 8.96 11.09 3.66
CA GLN A 38 8.93 10.81 5.09
C GLN A 38 9.35 12.04 5.90
N ALA A 39 10.46 12.69 5.53
CA ALA A 39 10.92 13.91 6.20
C ALA A 39 9.89 15.05 6.12
N VAL A 40 9.23 15.23 4.97
CA VAL A 40 8.16 16.24 4.81
C VAL A 40 6.98 15.94 5.72
N ALA A 41 6.54 14.68 5.80
CA ALA A 41 5.45 14.29 6.68
C ALA A 41 5.82 14.48 8.16
N ASP A 42 7.08 14.23 8.55
CA ASP A 42 7.52 14.35 9.95
C ASP A 42 7.74 15.82 10.38
N GLU A 43 8.08 16.73 9.46
CA GLU A 43 8.34 18.15 9.77
C GLU A 43 7.19 19.09 9.42
N GLY A 44 6.33 18.72 8.48
CA GLY A 44 5.32 19.63 7.91
C GLY A 44 4.19 19.98 8.87
N GLY A 45 3.20 20.73 8.39
CA GLY A 45 2.00 21.02 9.17
C GLY A 45 0.74 20.85 8.33
N ALA A 46 -0.43 20.81 8.99
CA ALA A 46 -1.71 20.61 8.32
C ALA A 46 -1.93 21.57 7.14
N LYS A 47 -1.64 22.87 7.31
CA LYS A 47 -1.77 23.87 6.23
C LYS A 47 -0.93 23.51 5.00
N LEU A 48 0.29 23.01 5.21
CA LEU A 48 1.18 22.59 4.13
C LEU A 48 0.64 21.34 3.42
N PHE A 49 0.23 20.33 4.19
CA PHE A 49 -0.30 19.08 3.63
C PHE A 49 -1.56 19.33 2.81
N TRP A 50 -2.50 20.12 3.32
CA TRP A 50 -3.69 20.50 2.57
C TRP A 50 -3.37 21.25 1.27
N ARG A 51 -2.45 22.23 1.33
CA ARG A 51 -1.96 22.93 0.12
C ARG A 51 -1.43 21.94 -0.92
N TYR A 52 -0.63 20.98 -0.48
CA TYR A 52 -0.03 19.97 -1.35
C TYR A 52 -1.06 18.98 -1.92
N THR A 53 -2.02 18.54 -1.12
CA THR A 53 -3.12 17.70 -1.64
C THR A 53 -4.02 18.42 -2.64
N GLY A 54 -3.93 19.75 -2.74
CA GLY A 54 -4.64 20.56 -3.74
C GLY A 54 -4.10 20.44 -5.17
N TYR A 55 -2.92 19.85 -5.38
CA TYR A 55 -2.41 19.58 -6.73
C TYR A 55 -3.19 18.43 -7.39
N SER A 56 -4.13 18.78 -8.27
CA SER A 56 -4.95 17.83 -9.05
C SER A 56 -4.11 17.03 -10.05
N ALA A 57 -4.70 15.98 -10.62
CA ALA A 57 -4.05 15.19 -11.68
C ALA A 57 -3.75 16.02 -12.93
N ASP A 58 -4.54 17.06 -13.21
CA ASP A 58 -4.30 17.97 -14.35
C ASP A 58 -3.11 18.90 -14.08
N ALA A 59 -3.00 19.43 -12.86
CA ALA A 59 -1.91 20.34 -12.47
C ALA A 59 -0.60 19.59 -12.18
N ALA A 60 -0.71 18.34 -11.73
CA ALA A 60 0.40 17.49 -11.32
C ALA A 60 0.18 16.06 -11.84
N PRO A 61 0.30 15.85 -13.17
CA PRO A 61 0.07 14.55 -13.80
C PRO A 61 1.15 13.53 -13.43
N VAL A 62 0.91 12.26 -13.78
CA VAL A 62 1.86 11.17 -13.53
C VAL A 62 3.26 11.52 -14.03
N ASN A 63 4.27 11.29 -13.19
CA ASN A 63 5.69 11.60 -13.41
C ASN A 63 6.05 13.10 -13.41
N SER A 64 5.11 14.01 -13.15
CA SER A 64 5.43 15.42 -12.91
C SER A 64 6.17 15.58 -11.56
N PRO A 65 7.18 16.46 -11.45
CA PRO A 65 7.74 16.85 -10.15
C PRO A 65 6.67 17.33 -9.15
N TYR A 66 5.60 17.97 -9.63
CA TYR A 66 4.51 18.43 -8.77
C TYR A 66 3.66 17.27 -8.21
N GLU A 67 3.67 16.09 -8.84
CA GLU A 67 3.05 14.87 -8.28
C GLU A 67 3.71 14.53 -6.94
N PHE A 68 5.01 14.80 -6.79
CA PHE A 68 5.73 14.59 -5.54
C PHE A 68 5.24 15.49 -4.41
N LEU A 69 4.81 16.73 -4.71
CA LEU A 69 4.20 17.59 -3.71
C LEU A 69 2.87 16.99 -3.24
N ALA A 70 1.98 16.61 -4.18
CA ALA A 70 0.72 15.94 -3.86
C ALA A 70 0.94 14.67 -3.02
N PHE A 71 1.91 13.85 -3.42
CA PHE A 71 2.35 12.67 -2.68
C PHE A 71 2.74 13.00 -1.24
N CYS A 72 3.61 14.00 -1.04
CA CYS A 72 4.02 14.46 0.29
C CYS A 72 2.83 14.94 1.13
N GLY A 73 1.86 15.62 0.51
CA GLY A 73 0.63 16.04 1.18
C GLY A 73 -0.15 14.85 1.75
N VAL A 74 -0.39 13.82 0.92
CA VAL A 74 -1.14 12.63 1.33
C VAL A 74 -0.40 11.84 2.42
N VAL A 75 0.93 11.63 2.28
CA VAL A 75 1.73 10.98 3.33
C VAL A 75 1.70 11.78 4.64
N GLY A 76 1.74 13.12 4.55
CA GLY A 76 1.63 14.04 5.68
C GLY A 76 0.29 13.97 6.40
N LEU A 77 -0.83 13.85 5.66
CA LEU A 77 -2.14 13.59 6.26
C LEU A 77 -2.15 12.28 7.08
N GLY A 78 -1.41 11.25 6.64
CA GLY A 78 -1.24 10.02 7.42
C GLY A 78 -0.57 10.22 8.77
N ARG A 79 0.36 11.18 8.89
CA ARG A 79 0.96 11.52 10.18
C ARG A 79 -0.04 12.21 11.10
N LEU A 80 -0.85 13.14 10.59
CA LEU A 80 -1.93 13.77 11.37
C LEU A 80 -3.00 12.77 11.80
N LEU A 81 -3.30 11.79 10.94
CA LEU A 81 -4.20 10.68 11.26
C LEU A 81 -3.66 9.86 12.44
N ALA A 82 -2.38 9.50 12.40
CA ALA A 82 -1.70 8.77 13.47
C ALA A 82 -1.61 9.59 14.79
N GLU A 83 -1.60 10.92 14.70
CA GLU A 83 -1.69 11.85 15.84
C GLU A 83 -3.13 12.00 16.40
N GLY A 84 -4.11 11.28 15.83
CA GLY A 84 -5.47 11.19 16.35
C GLY A 84 -6.54 11.90 15.52
N ASN A 85 -6.18 12.58 14.43
CA ASN A 85 -7.16 13.25 13.57
C ASN A 85 -7.88 12.26 12.63
N ARG A 86 -8.89 11.58 13.16
CA ARG A 86 -9.67 10.55 12.45
C ARG A 86 -10.56 11.10 11.33
N ASP A 87 -10.87 12.40 11.34
CA ASP A 87 -11.66 13.06 10.29
C ASP A 87 -10.96 13.04 8.91
N LEU A 88 -9.68 12.65 8.87
CA LEU A 88 -8.91 12.49 7.64
C LEU A 88 -9.20 11.17 6.90
N LEU A 89 -9.83 10.18 7.54
CA LEU A 89 -10.08 8.87 6.93
C LEU A 89 -10.89 8.95 5.62
N PRO A 90 -12.01 9.69 5.53
CA PRO A 90 -12.74 9.85 4.27
C PRO A 90 -11.89 10.51 3.17
N THR A 91 -11.02 11.45 3.55
CA THR A 91 -10.12 12.12 2.61
C THR A 91 -9.08 11.16 2.04
N LEU A 92 -8.44 10.36 2.91
CA LEU A 92 -7.46 9.36 2.49
C LEU A 92 -8.12 8.26 1.64
N ARG A 93 -9.34 7.83 1.99
CA ARG A 93 -10.13 6.90 1.19
C ARG A 93 -10.40 7.43 -0.22
N ARG A 94 -10.72 8.72 -0.37
CA ARG A 94 -10.85 9.36 -1.69
C ARG A 94 -9.54 9.32 -2.49
N PHE A 95 -8.41 9.60 -1.85
CA PHE A 95 -7.09 9.51 -2.49
C PHE A 95 -6.68 8.07 -2.84
N ALA A 96 -7.26 7.05 -2.19
CA ALA A 96 -7.03 5.65 -2.55
C ALA A 96 -7.46 5.37 -4.00
N SER A 97 -8.43 6.15 -4.49
CA SER A 97 -8.96 6.09 -5.86
C SER A 97 -8.39 7.16 -6.79
N ASP A 98 -7.29 7.85 -6.43
CA ASP A 98 -6.65 8.83 -7.32
C ASP A 98 -6.10 8.13 -8.57
N THR A 99 -6.24 8.76 -9.74
CA THR A 99 -5.78 8.22 -11.03
C THR A 99 -4.26 8.04 -11.05
N ARG A 100 -3.52 8.84 -10.28
CA ARG A 100 -2.07 8.77 -10.14
C ARG A 100 -1.69 7.66 -9.17
N TRP A 101 -0.99 6.65 -9.70
CA TRP A 101 -0.61 5.47 -8.92
C TRP A 101 0.27 5.79 -7.71
N ARG A 102 1.10 6.85 -7.77
CA ARG A 102 1.92 7.27 -6.63
C ARG A 102 1.07 7.74 -5.46
N LEU A 103 -0.03 8.44 -5.69
CA LEU A 103 -0.91 8.88 -4.60
C LEU A 103 -1.63 7.71 -3.94
N ARG A 104 -1.93 6.66 -4.71
CA ARG A 104 -2.43 5.40 -4.13
C ARG A 104 -1.38 4.72 -3.25
N GLU A 105 -0.08 4.81 -3.57
CA GLU A 105 1.00 4.39 -2.65
C GLU A 105 1.09 5.30 -1.42
N ALA A 106 0.93 6.62 -1.60
CA ALA A 106 0.94 7.57 -0.50
C ALA A 106 -0.15 7.26 0.53
N VAL A 107 -1.35 6.83 0.06
CA VAL A 107 -2.42 6.37 0.96
C VAL A 107 -2.03 5.12 1.72
N ALA A 108 -1.42 4.13 1.07
CA ALA A 108 -0.94 2.94 1.78
C ALA A 108 0.08 3.32 2.87
N MET A 109 1.03 4.20 2.56
CA MET A 109 2.00 4.72 3.53
C MET A 109 1.35 5.54 4.65
N ALA A 110 0.33 6.33 4.33
CA ALA A 110 -0.43 7.10 5.31
C ALA A 110 -1.17 6.19 6.30
N MET A 111 -1.81 5.14 5.79
CA MET A 111 -2.51 4.14 6.61
C MET A 111 -1.55 3.28 7.42
N GLN A 112 -0.36 2.97 6.89
CA GLN A 112 0.69 2.27 7.64
C GLN A 112 1.16 3.06 8.87
N ARG A 113 1.21 4.40 8.79
CA ARG A 113 1.51 5.24 9.97
C ARG A 113 0.43 5.11 11.05
N LEU A 114 -0.84 5.01 10.66
CA LEU A 114 -1.89 4.71 11.62
C LEU A 114 -1.65 3.35 12.27
N GLY A 115 -1.30 2.33 11.48
CA GLY A 115 -0.97 0.99 12.01
C GLY A 115 0.21 0.97 12.97
N ASP A 116 1.21 1.85 12.79
CA ASP A 116 2.34 1.98 13.71
C ASP A 116 1.89 2.49 15.11
N THR A 117 0.80 3.26 15.19
CA THR A 117 0.29 3.85 16.44
C THR A 117 -0.93 3.14 17.03
N ASP A 118 -1.79 2.60 16.18
CA ASP A 118 -3.08 2.02 16.53
C ASP A 118 -3.52 1.02 15.45
N MET A 119 -3.05 -0.21 15.61
CA MET A 119 -3.26 -1.29 14.65
C MET A 119 -4.72 -1.77 14.60
N ASP A 120 -5.42 -1.75 15.74
CA ASP A 120 -6.82 -2.18 15.79
C ASP A 120 -7.71 -1.22 15.01
N ALA A 121 -7.49 0.10 15.15
CA ALA A 121 -8.21 1.09 14.35
C ALA A 121 -7.85 1.03 12.86
N LEU A 122 -6.59 0.70 12.52
CA LEU A 122 -6.21 0.43 11.13
C LEU A 122 -7.02 -0.74 10.58
N ILE A 123 -7.03 -1.88 11.27
CA ILE A 123 -7.74 -3.09 10.83
C ILE A 123 -9.23 -2.80 10.63
N ALA A 124 -9.89 -2.15 11.60
CA ALA A 124 -11.31 -1.82 11.52
C ALA A 124 -11.66 -0.96 10.28
N GLU A 125 -10.78 -0.02 9.92
CA GLU A 125 -10.98 0.80 8.72
C GLU A 125 -10.72 0.01 7.43
N LEU A 126 -9.63 -0.78 7.39
CA LEU A 126 -9.28 -1.56 6.20
C LEU A 126 -10.26 -2.70 5.92
N GLU A 127 -10.92 -3.25 6.94
CA GLU A 127 -12.04 -4.17 6.78
C GLU A 127 -13.19 -3.52 5.99
N GLN A 128 -13.49 -2.24 6.22
CA GLN A 128 -14.50 -1.52 5.42
C GLN A 128 -14.03 -1.31 3.98
N TRP A 129 -12.76 -0.93 3.79
CA TRP A 129 -12.19 -0.69 2.45
C TRP A 129 -12.08 -1.98 1.63
N SER A 130 -11.96 -3.13 2.30
CA SER A 130 -11.94 -4.45 1.65
C SER A 130 -13.24 -4.80 0.90
N HIS A 131 -14.34 -4.13 1.23
CA HIS A 131 -15.64 -4.25 0.55
C HIS A 131 -15.89 -3.12 -0.45
N GLY A 132 -14.91 -2.24 -0.65
CA GLY A 132 -15.01 -1.06 -1.50
C GLY A 132 -14.75 -1.31 -2.97
N THR A 133 -14.41 -0.23 -3.69
CA THR A 133 -13.99 -0.33 -5.10
C THR A 133 -12.66 -1.09 -5.24
N PRO A 134 -12.27 -1.55 -6.44
CA PRO A 134 -10.99 -2.24 -6.61
C PRO A 134 -9.78 -1.42 -6.12
N LEU A 135 -9.80 -0.09 -6.26
CA LEU A 135 -8.72 0.77 -5.77
C LEU A 135 -8.71 0.91 -4.24
N GLU A 136 -9.89 0.94 -3.59
CA GLU A 136 -10.01 0.92 -2.13
C GLU A 136 -9.52 -0.43 -1.56
N GLN A 137 -9.92 -1.54 -2.16
CA GLN A 137 -9.44 -2.89 -1.82
C GLN A 137 -7.92 -2.98 -1.96
N ARG A 138 -7.37 -2.42 -3.05
CA ARG A 138 -5.94 -2.37 -3.30
C ARG A 138 -5.20 -1.57 -2.23
N ALA A 139 -5.77 -0.45 -1.80
CA ALA A 139 -5.20 0.35 -0.71
C ALA A 139 -5.25 -0.42 0.62
N ALA A 140 -6.34 -1.12 0.92
CA ALA A 140 -6.44 -1.98 2.10
C ALA A 140 -5.37 -3.08 2.13
N ALA A 141 -5.24 -3.82 1.02
CA ALA A 141 -4.23 -4.86 0.90
C ALA A 141 -2.80 -4.29 1.05
N ALA A 142 -2.48 -3.19 0.35
CA ALA A 142 -1.15 -2.58 0.40
C ALA A 142 -0.82 -1.97 1.77
N ALA A 143 -1.79 -1.39 2.46
CA ALA A 143 -1.60 -0.80 3.78
C ALA A 143 -1.32 -1.88 4.84
N ILE A 144 -2.12 -2.95 4.89
CA ILE A 144 -1.97 -4.00 5.92
C ILE A 144 -0.77 -4.91 5.65
N CYS A 145 -0.39 -5.13 4.39
CA CYS A 145 0.73 -5.99 4.01
C CYS A 145 2.09 -5.28 4.04
N GLU A 146 2.36 -4.62 5.16
CA GLU A 146 3.63 -4.03 5.51
C GLU A 146 4.31 -4.90 6.60
N PRO A 147 5.48 -5.53 6.31
CA PRO A 147 6.12 -6.47 7.23
C PRO A 147 6.30 -5.96 8.66
N ARG A 148 6.58 -4.66 8.87
CA ARG A 148 6.76 -4.14 10.23
C ARG A 148 5.48 -4.16 11.09
N LEU A 149 4.30 -4.15 10.47
CA LEU A 149 2.99 -4.18 11.15
C LEU A 149 2.55 -5.60 11.53
N LEU A 150 3.07 -6.63 10.86
CA LEU A 150 2.59 -8.01 10.99
C LEU A 150 3.40 -8.86 11.97
N ARG A 151 4.11 -8.24 12.92
CA ARG A 151 4.96 -8.95 13.89
C ARG A 151 4.16 -9.77 14.91
N GLN A 152 2.93 -9.35 15.20
CA GLN A 152 2.06 -10.05 16.14
C GLN A 152 1.14 -11.00 15.36
N PRO A 153 0.99 -12.27 15.79
CA PRO A 153 0.18 -13.26 15.08
C PRO A 153 -1.26 -12.81 14.83
N GLN A 154 -1.90 -12.10 15.77
CA GLN A 154 -3.29 -11.66 15.57
C GLN A 154 -3.43 -10.65 14.41
N TYR A 155 -2.41 -9.82 14.16
CA TYR A 155 -2.42 -8.85 13.06
C TYR A 155 -2.13 -9.50 11.72
N ALA A 156 -1.22 -10.47 11.68
CA ALA A 156 -1.01 -11.30 10.49
C ALA A 156 -2.29 -12.06 10.12
N LEU A 157 -3.01 -12.59 11.12
CA LEU A 157 -4.30 -13.24 10.90
C LEU A 157 -5.37 -12.27 10.36
N ALA A 158 -5.45 -11.04 10.88
CA ALA A 158 -6.35 -10.01 10.36
C ALA A 158 -6.03 -9.65 8.90
N ALA A 159 -4.74 -9.52 8.56
CA ALA A 159 -4.30 -9.30 7.18
C ALA A 159 -4.74 -10.44 6.26
N LEU A 160 -4.58 -11.70 6.67
CA LEU A 160 -5.04 -12.86 5.90
C LEU A 160 -6.56 -12.84 5.68
N LYS A 161 -7.35 -12.45 6.69
CA LYS A 161 -8.82 -12.31 6.56
C LYS A 161 -9.22 -11.21 5.57
N ILE A 162 -8.57 -10.05 5.63
CA ILE A 162 -8.80 -8.94 4.68
C ILE A 162 -8.45 -9.41 3.25
N LEU A 163 -7.32 -10.08 3.06
CA LEU A 163 -6.93 -10.60 1.75
C LEU A 163 -7.89 -11.68 1.23
N ASP A 164 -8.41 -12.54 2.11
CA ASP A 164 -9.40 -13.56 1.77
C ASP A 164 -10.71 -12.92 1.30
N ALA A 165 -11.20 -11.89 2.00
CA ALA A 165 -12.40 -11.15 1.62
C ALA A 165 -12.23 -10.47 0.25
N ILE A 166 -11.11 -9.79 0.03
CA ILE A 166 -10.79 -9.15 -1.25
C ILE A 166 -10.65 -10.19 -2.37
N THR A 167 -9.99 -11.31 -2.12
CA THR A 167 -9.79 -12.36 -3.13
C THR A 167 -11.13 -13.02 -3.48
N THR A 168 -12.02 -13.18 -2.51
CA THR A 168 -13.40 -13.67 -2.74
C THR A 168 -14.19 -12.75 -3.67
N SER A 169 -14.06 -11.43 -3.49
CA SER A 169 -14.80 -10.44 -4.28
C SER A 169 -14.48 -10.46 -5.79
N ILE A 170 -13.29 -10.97 -6.18
CA ILE A 170 -12.88 -11.12 -7.58
C ILE A 170 -13.90 -11.93 -8.36
N SER A 171 -14.44 -13.00 -7.77
CA SER A 171 -15.42 -13.89 -8.42
C SER A 171 -16.67 -13.14 -8.89
N PHE A 172 -17.04 -12.07 -8.18
CA PHE A 172 -18.22 -11.24 -8.45
C PHE A 172 -17.91 -9.97 -9.25
N THR A 173 -16.63 -9.73 -9.59
CA THR A 173 -16.23 -8.55 -10.34
C THR A 173 -16.55 -8.72 -11.83
N GLU A 174 -17.39 -7.85 -12.38
CA GLU A 174 -17.78 -7.88 -13.80
C GLU A 174 -16.67 -7.31 -14.71
N SER A 175 -16.16 -6.11 -14.40
CA SER A 175 -15.16 -5.42 -15.24
C SER A 175 -13.72 -5.76 -14.85
N ARG A 176 -13.25 -6.94 -15.28
CA ARG A 176 -11.91 -7.45 -14.95
C ARG A 176 -10.79 -6.99 -15.90
N ARG A 177 -11.13 -6.17 -16.90
CA ARG A 177 -10.15 -5.61 -17.86
C ARG A 177 -9.84 -4.14 -17.58
N GLY A 178 -10.58 -3.49 -16.69
CA GLY A 178 -10.35 -2.11 -16.30
C GLY A 178 -9.04 -1.93 -15.53
N GLU A 179 -8.45 -0.74 -15.64
CA GLU A 179 -7.17 -0.40 -15.01
C GLU A 179 -7.21 -0.58 -13.49
N ASP A 180 -8.34 -0.24 -12.86
CA ASP A 180 -8.55 -0.35 -11.42
C ASP A 180 -8.46 -1.80 -10.92
N PHE A 181 -9.13 -2.72 -11.62
CA PHE A 181 -9.04 -4.15 -11.33
C PHE A 181 -7.63 -4.67 -11.57
N LEU A 182 -6.98 -4.26 -12.67
CA LEU A 182 -5.61 -4.67 -12.94
C LEU A 182 -4.64 -4.15 -11.87
N ALA A 183 -4.88 -2.97 -11.31
CA ALA A 183 -4.12 -2.43 -10.19
C ALA A 183 -4.32 -3.25 -8.91
N LEU A 184 -5.57 -3.62 -8.59
CA LEU A 184 -5.89 -4.52 -7.47
C LEU A 184 -5.20 -5.88 -7.63
N ARG A 185 -5.42 -6.53 -8.78
CA ARG A 185 -4.85 -7.84 -9.12
C ARG A 185 -3.34 -7.85 -8.95
N LYS A 186 -2.63 -6.82 -9.44
CA LYS A 186 -1.19 -6.66 -9.24
C LYS A 186 -0.82 -6.49 -7.77
N GLY A 187 -1.58 -5.71 -7.00
CA GLY A 187 -1.36 -5.55 -5.56
C GLY A 187 -1.49 -6.88 -4.81
N LEU A 188 -2.55 -7.65 -5.07
CA LEU A 188 -2.76 -8.97 -4.48
C LEU A 188 -1.66 -9.96 -4.87
N GLY A 189 -1.10 -9.85 -6.08
CA GLY A 189 0.07 -10.62 -6.56
C GLY A 189 1.37 -10.40 -5.76
N TYR A 190 1.34 -9.53 -4.76
CA TYR A 190 2.43 -9.31 -3.80
C TYR A 190 1.98 -9.50 -2.34
N CYS A 191 0.78 -9.02 -1.99
CA CYS A 191 0.32 -8.91 -0.60
C CYS A 191 0.18 -10.26 0.13
N TRP A 192 -0.35 -11.29 -0.54
CA TRP A 192 -0.49 -12.63 0.07
C TRP A 192 0.83 -13.19 0.59
N SER A 193 1.92 -13.00 -0.16
CA SER A 193 3.24 -13.47 0.25
C SER A 193 3.74 -12.79 1.52
N VAL A 194 3.33 -11.53 1.77
CA VAL A 194 3.70 -10.79 2.97
C VAL A 194 2.97 -11.34 4.19
N ALA A 195 1.64 -11.46 4.11
CA ALA A 195 0.81 -11.95 5.20
C ALA A 195 1.12 -13.42 5.53
N ALA A 196 1.29 -14.27 4.51
CA ALA A 196 1.59 -15.68 4.72
C ALA A 196 2.96 -15.90 5.36
N ALA A 197 3.99 -15.16 4.92
CA ALA A 197 5.32 -15.24 5.53
C ALA A 197 5.34 -14.73 6.99
N ALA A 198 4.41 -13.85 7.38
CA ALA A 198 4.31 -13.35 8.74
C ALA A 198 3.69 -14.35 9.72
N LEU A 199 2.80 -15.24 9.25
CA LEU A 199 2.20 -16.30 10.06
C LEU A 199 2.02 -17.59 9.23
N PRO A 200 3.09 -18.37 8.98
CA PRO A 200 3.06 -19.51 8.05
C PRO A 200 1.99 -20.55 8.38
N ALA A 201 1.79 -20.86 9.67
CA ALA A 201 0.82 -21.85 10.13
C ALA A 201 -0.63 -21.56 9.70
N ALA A 202 -1.01 -20.28 9.58
CA ALA A 202 -2.31 -19.86 9.06
C ALA A 202 -2.25 -19.46 7.58
N GLY A 203 -1.14 -18.87 7.16
CA GLY A 203 -0.94 -18.32 5.82
C GLY A 203 -0.87 -19.37 4.73
N MET A 204 -0.17 -20.48 4.96
CA MET A 204 -0.07 -21.56 3.99
C MET A 204 -1.45 -22.16 3.69
N PRO A 205 -2.23 -22.66 4.67
CA PRO A 205 -3.59 -23.17 4.41
C PRO A 205 -4.50 -22.14 3.72
N ALA A 206 -4.40 -20.87 4.10
CA ALA A 206 -5.18 -19.80 3.46
C ALA A 206 -4.81 -19.59 1.99
N MET A 207 -3.53 -19.66 1.63
CA MET A 207 -3.11 -19.62 0.22
C MET A 207 -3.50 -20.89 -0.54
N GLU A 208 -3.39 -22.06 0.08
CA GLU A 208 -3.75 -23.36 -0.54
C GLU A 208 -5.22 -23.39 -0.99
N LYS A 209 -6.13 -22.83 -0.19
CA LYS A 209 -7.54 -22.60 -0.56
C LYS A 209 -7.67 -21.91 -1.93
N TRP A 210 -6.85 -20.89 -2.19
CA TRP A 210 -6.91 -20.12 -3.42
C TRP A 210 -6.07 -20.69 -4.57
N LEU A 211 -5.01 -21.45 -4.25
CA LEU A 211 -4.15 -22.10 -5.24
C LEU A 211 -4.87 -23.16 -6.06
N VAL A 212 -5.92 -23.79 -5.51
CA VAL A 212 -6.77 -24.76 -6.21
C VAL A 212 -7.96 -24.13 -6.93
N ASN A 213 -8.13 -22.81 -6.84
CA ASN A 213 -9.26 -22.12 -7.47
C ASN A 213 -9.11 -22.11 -9.00
N ALA A 214 -10.21 -22.27 -9.74
CA ALA A 214 -10.20 -22.32 -11.21
C ALA A 214 -10.22 -20.93 -11.87
N ASP A 215 -10.48 -19.86 -11.12
CA ASP A 215 -10.52 -18.49 -11.63
C ASP A 215 -9.11 -18.04 -12.07
N LYS A 216 -8.99 -17.65 -13.34
CA LYS A 216 -7.71 -17.31 -13.97
C LYS A 216 -7.00 -16.13 -13.31
N ASP A 217 -7.75 -15.16 -12.78
CA ASP A 217 -7.16 -14.00 -12.11
C ASP A 217 -6.64 -14.38 -10.72
N ILE A 218 -7.39 -15.20 -9.98
CA ILE A 218 -6.97 -15.75 -8.68
C ILE A 218 -5.72 -16.64 -8.85
N GLN A 219 -5.72 -17.53 -9.84
CA GLN A 219 -4.55 -18.36 -10.14
C GLN A 219 -3.32 -17.51 -10.45
N TRP A 220 -3.47 -16.47 -11.27
CA TRP A 220 -2.37 -15.56 -11.57
C TRP A 220 -1.87 -14.87 -10.31
N ILE A 221 -2.76 -14.36 -9.45
CA ILE A 221 -2.40 -13.73 -8.17
C ILE A 221 -1.56 -14.70 -7.33
N MET A 222 -1.99 -15.95 -7.18
CA MET A 222 -1.28 -16.93 -6.37
C MET A 222 0.08 -17.30 -6.97
N ARG A 223 0.16 -17.51 -8.29
CA ARG A 223 1.43 -17.77 -8.99
C ARG A 223 2.42 -16.62 -8.83
N GLU A 224 1.97 -15.36 -8.88
CA GLU A 224 2.84 -14.20 -8.64
C GLU A 224 3.39 -14.15 -7.21
N ASN A 225 2.60 -14.57 -6.22
CA ASN A 225 3.06 -14.65 -4.84
C ASN A 225 4.07 -15.78 -4.63
N LEU A 226 3.88 -16.95 -5.26
CA LEU A 226 4.84 -18.06 -5.20
C LEU A 226 6.22 -17.70 -5.76
N LYS A 227 6.35 -16.63 -6.56
CA LYS A 227 7.65 -16.13 -7.06
C LYS A 227 8.43 -15.34 -6.02
N LYS A 228 7.82 -14.93 -4.90
CA LYS A 228 8.49 -14.06 -3.94
C LYS A 228 9.44 -14.87 -3.05
N GLU A 229 10.70 -14.41 -3.00
CA GLU A 229 11.76 -15.01 -2.16
C GLU A 229 11.36 -15.25 -0.71
N ARG A 230 10.49 -14.40 -0.14
CA ARG A 230 10.00 -14.57 1.23
C ARG A 230 9.25 -15.88 1.46
N LEU A 231 8.51 -16.39 0.46
CA LEU A 231 7.83 -17.68 0.59
C LEU A 231 8.81 -18.85 0.41
N VAL A 232 9.84 -18.69 -0.44
CA VAL A 232 10.91 -19.69 -0.58
C VAL A 232 11.68 -19.84 0.73
N ARG A 233 11.99 -18.72 1.40
CA ARG A 233 12.64 -18.72 2.72
C ARG A 233 11.75 -19.28 3.82
N MET A 234 10.43 -19.10 3.70
CA MET A 234 9.44 -19.67 4.62
C MET A 234 9.39 -21.20 4.48
N ASP A 235 9.21 -21.71 3.26
CA ASP A 235 9.20 -23.15 2.95
C ASP A 235 9.42 -23.39 1.45
N ALA A 236 10.65 -23.75 1.06
CA ALA A 236 11.01 -23.99 -0.34
C ALA A 236 10.31 -25.21 -0.95
N ASN A 237 10.10 -26.27 -0.16
CA ASN A 237 9.47 -27.50 -0.63
C ASN A 237 7.98 -27.27 -0.92
N TRP A 238 7.31 -26.53 -0.05
CA TRP A 238 5.93 -26.11 -0.25
C TRP A 238 5.78 -25.27 -1.51
N VAL A 239 6.66 -24.29 -1.73
CA VAL A 239 6.64 -23.45 -2.94
C VAL A 239 6.84 -24.29 -4.20
N GLU A 240 7.83 -25.19 -4.22
CA GLU A 240 8.13 -26.02 -5.40
C GLU A 240 6.98 -26.96 -5.76
N ARG A 241 6.36 -27.58 -4.75
CA ARG A 241 5.15 -28.41 -4.92
C ARG A 241 4.03 -27.63 -5.61
N TRP A 242 3.75 -26.42 -5.15
CA TRP A 242 2.67 -25.60 -5.72
C TRP A 242 3.01 -24.98 -7.07
N ARG A 243 4.29 -24.63 -7.32
CA ARG A 243 4.75 -24.20 -8.66
C ARG A 243 4.57 -25.33 -9.68
N THR A 244 4.93 -26.56 -9.32
CA THR A 244 4.71 -27.73 -10.17
C THR A 244 3.23 -27.95 -10.43
N HIS A 245 2.41 -27.95 -9.38
CA HIS A 245 0.95 -28.13 -9.52
C HIS A 245 0.31 -27.08 -10.43
N THR A 246 0.64 -25.80 -10.22
CA THR A 246 0.07 -24.70 -11.00
C THR A 246 0.63 -24.57 -12.42
N ALA A 247 1.77 -25.20 -12.74
CA ALA A 247 2.28 -25.25 -14.12
C ALA A 247 1.42 -26.17 -15.03
N HIS A 248 0.67 -27.09 -14.44
CA HIS A 248 -0.19 -28.04 -15.16
C HIS A 248 -1.66 -27.60 -15.26
N LEU A 249 -2.01 -26.45 -14.69
CA LEU A 249 -3.32 -25.81 -14.74
C LEU A 249 -3.32 -24.65 -15.74
#